data_AF-A0A328B224-F1
#
_entry.id   AF-A0A328B224-F1
#
_cell.length_a   1.000
_cell.length_b   1.000
_cell.length_c   1.000
_cell.angle_alpha   90.00
_cell.angle_beta   90.00
_cell.angle_gamma   90.00
#
_symmetry.space_group_name_H-M   'P 1'
#
loop_
_entity.id
_entity.type
_entity.pdbx_description
1 polymer ?
#
loop_
_entity_poly.entity_id
_entity_poly.type
_entity_poly.pdbx_seq_one_letter_code
_entity_poly.pdbx_strand_id
1 'polypeptide(L)' 'MASISYAALRHGGTPPGAARVQLGLGTAVAARLERLFQQRGGGGADAMRPRFARHAEHVRAVMAQGGYPALPDRPR' A
#
# COMPACT_ATOMS: atom_id res chain seq x y z
N MET A 1 16.14 0.21 8.38
CA MET A 1 15.83 -1.17 7.97
C MET A 1 14.57 -1.71 8.65
N ALA A 2 14.52 -1.80 9.98
CA ALA A 2 13.35 -2.36 10.71
C ALA A 2 11.99 -1.69 10.40
N SER A 3 11.95 -0.37 10.17
CA SER A 3 10.70 0.34 9.85
C SER A 3 10.11 -0.03 8.48
N ILE A 4 10.96 -0.27 7.48
CA ILE A 4 10.55 -0.65 6.12
C ILE A 4 10.06 -2.09 6.12
N SER A 5 10.80 -3.00 6.77
CA SER A 5 10.41 -4.41 6.91
C SER A 5 9.09 -4.56 7.69
N TYR A 6 8.89 -3.75 8.74
CA TYR A 6 7.63 -3.75 9.49
C TYR A 6 6.47 -3.27 8.64
N ALA A 7 6.63 -2.14 7.93
CA ALA A 7 5.59 -1.62 7.04
C ALA A 7 5.26 -2.61 5.90
N ALA A 8 6.26 -3.27 5.31
CA ALA A 8 6.06 -4.29 4.28
C ALA A 8 5.17 -5.44 4.77
N LEU A 9 5.46 -5.98 5.95
CA LEU A 9 4.65 -7.05 6.56
C LEU A 9 3.21 -6.58 6.84
N ARG A 10 3.05 -5.37 7.39
CA ARG A 10 1.73 -4.81 7.69
C ARG A 10 0.91 -4.56 6.41
N HIS A 11 1.51 -4.04 5.35
CA HIS A 11 0.86 -3.89 4.05
C HIS A 11 0.53 -5.23 3.39
N GLY A 12 1.34 -6.26 3.62
CA GLY A 12 1.05 -7.65 3.22
C GLY A 12 -0.03 -8.34 4.08
N GLY A 13 -0.69 -7.63 5.01
CA GLY A 13 -1.76 -8.17 5.85
C GLY A 13 -1.29 -8.87 7.12
N THR A 14 0.01 -8.90 7.40
CA THR A 14 0.55 -9.54 8.61
C THR A 14 0.08 -8.77 9.86
N PRO A 15 -0.50 -9.44 10.88
CA PRO A 15 -0.92 -8.77 12.10
C PRO A 15 0.29 -8.24 12.90
N PRO A 16 0.14 -7.16 13.66
CA PRO A 16 1.26 -6.45 14.32
C PRO A 16 2.03 -7.33 15.32
N GLY A 17 1.36 -8.28 15.98
CA GLY A 17 2.00 -9.25 16.87
C GLY A 17 2.91 -10.23 16.14
N ALA A 18 2.48 -10.73 14.97
CA ALA A 18 3.28 -11.62 14.14
C ALA A 18 4.48 -10.88 13.52
N ALA A 19 4.27 -9.65 13.03
CA ALA A 19 5.35 -8.81 12.50
C ALA A 19 6.41 -8.48 13.55
N ARG A 20 6.00 -8.27 14.82
CA ARG A 20 6.92 -8.07 15.95
C ARG A 20 7.81 -9.29 16.17
N VAL A 21 7.22 -10.48 16.23
CA VAL A 21 7.96 -11.74 16.45
C VAL A 21 8.90 -12.01 15.28
N GLN A 22 8.41 -11.88 14.05
CA GLN A 22 9.17 -12.15 12.83
C GLN A 22 10.38 -11.22 12.65
N LEU A 23 10.30 -9.99 13.14
CA LEU A 23 11.40 -9.00 13.07
C LEU A 23 12.21 -8.91 14.36
N GLY A 24 11.94 -9.77 15.35
CA GLY A 24 12.66 -9.75 16.64
C GLY A 24 12.54 -8.43 17.38
N LEU A 25 11.42 -7.71 17.23
CA LEU A 25 11.26 -6.37 17.78
C LEU A 25 10.83 -6.41 19.26
N GLY A 26 11.47 -5.57 20.06
CA GLY A 26 10.99 -5.25 21.41
C GLY A 26 9.61 -4.61 21.38
N THR A 27 8.82 -4.80 22.43
CA THR A 27 7.43 -4.31 22.55
C THR A 27 7.32 -2.79 22.36
N ALA A 28 8.21 -2.02 22.98
CA ALA A 28 8.24 -0.56 22.85
C ALA A 28 8.53 -0.10 21.40
N VAL A 29 9.44 -0.79 20.71
CA VAL A 29 9.79 -0.49 19.31
C VAL A 29 8.64 -0.84 18.38
N ALA A 30 8.02 -2.00 18.56
CA ALA A 30 6.86 -2.41 17.78
C ALA A 30 5.67 -1.46 17.98
N ALA A 31 5.40 -1.02 19.21
CA ALA A 31 4.33 -0.04 19.49
C ALA A 31 4.58 1.31 18.79
N ARG A 32 5.84 1.78 18.79
CA ARG A 32 6.22 3.01 18.06
C ARG A 32 6.05 2.84 16.56
N LEU A 33 6.45 1.70 16.01
CA LEU A 33 6.32 1.40 14.58
C LEU A 33 4.87 1.26 14.14
N GLU A 34 4.01 0.60 14.93
CA GLU A 34 2.58 0.53 14.64
C GLU A 34 1.94 1.92 14.69
N ARG A 35 2.29 2.76 15.67
CA ARG A 35 1.82 4.14 15.71
C ARG A 35 2.22 4.93 14.47
N LEU A 36 3.47 4.79 14.02
CA LEU A 36 3.96 5.41 12.78
C LEU A 36 3.29 4.84 11.51
N PHE A 37 2.96 3.55 11.51
CA PHE A 37 2.24 2.90 10.42
C PHE A 37 0.79 3.43 10.33
N GLN A 38 0.08 3.48 11.46
CA GLN A 38 -1.29 3.99 11.54
C GLN A 38 -1.38 5.49 11.21
N GLN A 39 -0.41 6.30 11.67
CA GLN A 39 -0.33 7.72 11.31
C GLN A 39 -0.10 7.96 9.82
N ARG A 40 0.58 7.03 9.13
CA ARG A 40 0.72 7.07 7.66
C ARG A 40 -0.54 6.62 6.92
N GLY A 41 -1.44 5.88 7.58
CA GLY A 41 -2.70 5.39 7.01
C GLY A 41 -3.78 6.46 6.79
N GLY A 42 -3.55 7.72 7.19
CA GLY A 42 -4.48 8.84 6.98
C GLY A 42 -3.87 9.96 6.13
N GLY A 43 -3.98 9.87 4.81
CA GLY A 43 -3.97 11.06 3.94
C GLY A 43 -2.62 11.70 3.56
N GLY A 44 -1.48 11.07 3.81
CA GLY A 44 -0.18 11.69 3.51
C GLY A 44 0.82 10.73 2.89
N ALA A 45 0.92 10.75 1.56
CA ALA A 45 1.99 10.15 0.77
C ALA A 45 2.40 8.73 1.22
N ASP A 46 1.67 7.72 0.72
CA ASP A 46 2.12 6.34 0.68
C ASP A 46 3.50 6.28 -0.04
N ALA A 47 4.60 6.38 0.72
CA ALA A 47 5.95 6.19 0.20
C ALA A 47 6.17 4.77 -0.35
N MET A 48 5.23 3.86 -0.06
CA MET A 48 5.23 2.46 -0.47
C MET A 48 4.11 2.11 -1.46
N ARG A 49 3.19 3.03 -1.78
CA ARG A 49 2.35 2.85 -2.97
C ARG A 49 3.18 3.24 -4.18
N PRO A 50 3.33 2.35 -5.16
CA PRO A 50 3.83 2.75 -6.46
C PRO A 50 2.98 3.92 -6.98
N ARG A 51 3.57 4.87 -7.70
CA ARG A 51 2.84 6.05 -8.24
C ARG A 51 1.60 5.65 -9.04
N PHE A 52 1.59 4.44 -9.62
CA PHE A 52 0.46 3.86 -10.33
C PHE A 52 -0.70 3.39 -9.44
N ALA A 53 -0.53 3.20 -8.13
CA ALA A 53 -1.67 2.88 -7.25
C ALA A 53 -2.61 4.08 -7.02
N ARG A 54 -2.26 5.27 -7.54
CA ARG A 54 -3.17 6.41 -7.73
C ARG A 54 -4.12 6.23 -8.92
N HIS A 55 -4.02 5.13 -9.65
CA HIS A 55 -4.86 4.86 -10.82
C HIS A 55 -6.34 4.77 -10.50
N ALA A 56 -6.78 4.59 -9.25
CA ALA A 56 -8.21 4.54 -8.94
C ALA A 56 -8.95 5.82 -9.34
N GLU A 57 -8.39 7.00 -9.05
CA GLU A 57 -8.99 8.28 -9.45
C GLU A 57 -8.87 8.51 -10.96
N HIS A 58 -7.71 8.17 -11.54
CA HIS A 58 -7.49 8.24 -12.98
C HIS A 58 -8.46 7.33 -13.75
N VAL A 59 -8.63 6.09 -13.31
CA VAL A 59 -9.57 5.10 -13.87
C VAL A 59 -11.00 5.61 -13.70
N ARG A 60 -11.38 6.15 -12.53
CA ARG A 60 -12.70 6.77 -12.37
C ARG A 60 -12.90 7.95 -13.32
N ALA A 61 -11.91 8.80 -13.51
CA ALA A 61 -11.98 9.94 -14.43
C ALA A 61 -12.08 9.46 -15.89
N VAL A 62 -11.29 8.47 -16.29
CA VAL A 62 -11.35 7.85 -17.62
C VAL A 62 -12.70 7.19 -17.87
N MET A 63 -13.22 6.42 -16.92
CA MET A 63 -14.54 5.79 -17.04
C MET A 63 -15.65 6.84 -17.10
N ALA A 64 -15.53 7.94 -16.34
CA ALA A 64 -16.47 9.06 -16.42
C ALA A 64 -16.40 9.80 -17.77
N GLN A 65 -15.25 9.76 -18.45
CA GLN A 65 -15.05 10.30 -19.80
C GLN A 65 -15.42 9.31 -20.92
N GLY A 66 -16.01 8.15 -20.59
CA GLY A 66 -16.46 7.16 -21.57
C GLY A 66 -15.47 6.02 -21.85
N GLY A 67 -14.40 5.90 -21.07
CA GLY A 67 -13.41 4.84 -21.21
C GLY A 67 -12.40 5.08 -22.33
N TYR A 68 -11.55 4.08 -22.60
CA TYR A 68 -10.67 4.08 -23.76
C TYR A 68 -11.30 3.31 -24.92
N PRO A 69 -11.05 3.70 -26.18
CA PRO A 69 -11.47 2.92 -27.34
C PRO A 69 -10.91 1.51 -27.26
N ALA A 70 -11.78 0.50 -27.34
CA ALA A 70 -11.33 -0.88 -27.46
C ALA A 70 -10.64 -1.05 -28.82
N LEU A 71 -9.44 -1.62 -28.83
CA LEU A 71 -8.81 -2.02 -30.09
C LEU A 71 -9.67 -3.12 -30.72
N PRO A 72 -9.99 -3.02 -32.02
CA PRO A 72 -10.75 -4.06 -32.70
C PRO A 72 -9.96 -5.36 -32.68
N ASP A 73 -10.68 -6.48 -32.61
CA ASP A 73 -10.09 -7.81 -32.68
C ASP A 73 -9.32 -7.95 -33.99
N ARG A 74 -8.08 -8.43 -33.91
CA ARG A 74 -7.23 -8.59 -35.09
C ARG A 74 -7.63 -9.91 -35.75
N PRO A 75 -8.14 -9.92 -36.99
CA PRO A 75 -8.43 -11.17 -37.66
C PRO A 75 -7.14 -12.00 -37.77
N ARG A 76 -7.23 -13.26 -37.36
CA ARG A 76 -6.14 -14.25 -37.43
C ARG A 76 -5.77 -14.59 -38.86
#